data_AF-A0A252E0I8-F1
#
_entry.id   AF-A0A252E0I8-F1
#
_cell.length_a   1.000
_cell.length_b   1.000
_cell.length_c   1.000
_cell.angle_alpha   90.00
_cell.angle_beta   90.00
_cell.angle_gamma   90.00
#
_symmetry.space_group_name_H-M   'P 1'
#
loop_
_entity.id
_entity.type
_entity.pdbx_description
1 polymer ?
#
loop_
_entity_poly.entity_id
_entity_poly.type
_entity_poly.pdbx_seq_one_letter_code
_entity_poly.pdbx_strand_id
1 'polypeptide(L)'
;MRKNFIGLLLGGVVVSLGLSPLLVQAQQQISDAQVAAMVEALRQAAPQTGSQNDGFYSQWQVKPETLKGWSKYCLKKELTPTQFENSPVTARYVVSCITRRELNQQFLATKNNETAAVRGVACWWMTGSYKGCDSGFTATYVQKVLNLYQQQRSKPAASLSPRS
;
A
#
# COMPACT_ATOMS: atom_id res chain seq x y z
N MET A 1 49.57 -65.63 25.73
CA MET A 1 48.58 -65.35 24.67
C MET A 1 48.48 -63.84 24.47
N ARG A 2 48.43 -63.39 23.21
CA ARG A 2 47.81 -62.18 22.61
C ARG A 2 47.30 -61.09 23.59
N LYS A 3 47.48 -59.77 23.40
CA LYS A 3 47.81 -58.95 22.21
C LYS A 3 48.07 -57.52 22.71
N ASN A 4 49.11 -56.86 22.21
CA ASN A 4 49.23 -55.40 22.23
C ASN A 4 48.27 -54.80 21.20
N PHE A 5 47.65 -53.65 21.47
CA PHE A 5 47.45 -52.59 20.48
C PHE A 5 47.13 -51.26 21.18
N ILE A 6 48.12 -50.36 21.14
CA ILE A 6 48.00 -48.93 21.42
C ILE A 6 47.25 -48.30 20.24
N GLY A 7 46.16 -47.60 20.52
CA GLY A 7 45.39 -46.82 19.56
C GLY A 7 45.05 -45.47 20.16
N LEU A 8 45.93 -44.50 19.94
CA LEU A 8 45.74 -43.08 20.25
C LEU A 8 44.60 -42.55 19.36
N LEU A 9 43.44 -42.21 19.95
CA LEU A 9 42.38 -41.48 19.26
C LEU A 9 42.39 -40.03 19.74
N LEU A 10 42.93 -39.17 18.86
CA LEU A 10 42.90 -37.72 18.95
C LEU A 10 41.46 -37.24 19.07
N GLY A 11 41.12 -36.62 20.20
CA GLY A 11 39.84 -35.93 20.40
C GLY A 11 39.79 -34.66 19.55
N GLY A 12 39.08 -34.73 18.42
CA GLY A 12 38.75 -33.55 17.62
C GLY A 12 37.62 -32.77 18.28
N VAL A 13 37.90 -31.56 18.76
CA VAL A 13 36.86 -30.59 19.12
C VAL A 13 36.29 -30.02 17.82
N VAL A 14 35.09 -30.45 17.44
CA VAL A 14 34.32 -29.80 16.38
C VAL A 14 33.64 -28.58 16.99
N VAL A 15 34.26 -27.41 16.84
CA VAL A 15 33.58 -26.13 17.09
C VAL A 15 32.62 -25.88 15.94
N SER A 16 31.36 -26.27 16.14
CA SER A 16 30.27 -25.92 15.24
C SER A 16 29.99 -24.41 15.36
N LEU A 17 30.68 -23.60 14.54
CA LEU A 17 30.30 -22.21 14.29
C LEU A 17 28.95 -22.22 13.57
N GLY A 18 27.86 -22.15 14.34
CA GLY A 18 26.53 -21.92 13.84
C GLY A 18 26.45 -20.55 13.19
N LEU A 19 26.69 -20.50 11.88
CA LEU A 19 26.32 -19.36 11.05
C LEU A 19 24.79 -19.33 10.99
N SER A 20 24.18 -18.62 11.93
CA SER A 20 22.77 -18.23 11.84
C SER A 20 22.59 -17.49 10.53
N PRO A 21 21.80 -18.00 9.56
CA PRO A 21 21.40 -17.19 8.43
C PRO A 21 20.51 -16.09 9.02
N LEU A 22 21.06 -14.89 9.17
CA LEU A 22 20.25 -13.69 9.26
C LEU A 22 19.44 -13.66 7.96
N LEU A 23 18.24 -14.23 8.01
CA LEU A 23 17.24 -14.08 6.98
C LEU A 23 16.94 -12.58 6.92
N VAL A 24 17.66 -11.89 6.05
CA VAL A 24 17.29 -10.57 5.58
C VAL A 24 15.93 -10.78 4.93
N GLN A 25 14.86 -10.54 5.70
CA GLN A 25 13.52 -10.45 5.16
C GLN A 25 13.54 -9.25 4.22
N ALA A 26 13.76 -9.52 2.93
CA ALA A 26 13.60 -8.52 1.88
C ALA A 26 12.19 -7.93 2.07
N GLN A 27 12.12 -6.65 2.42
CA GLN A 27 10.84 -5.94 2.53
C GLN A 27 10.15 -6.09 1.17
N GLN A 28 9.09 -6.90 1.11
CA GLN A 28 8.32 -7.08 -0.12
C GLN A 28 7.74 -5.73 -0.50
N GLN A 29 8.29 -5.14 -1.55
CA GLN A 29 7.77 -3.91 -2.13
C GLN A 29 6.34 -4.16 -2.59
N ILE A 30 5.44 -3.22 -2.30
CA ILE A 30 4.04 -3.35 -2.69
C ILE A 30 3.90 -3.48 -4.21
N SER A 31 3.06 -4.41 -4.65
CA SER A 31 2.84 -4.66 -6.07
C SER A 31 1.96 -3.58 -6.72
N ASP A 32 2.13 -3.40 -8.03
CA ASP A 32 1.32 -2.48 -8.82
C ASP A 32 -0.16 -2.87 -8.80
N ALA A 33 -0.47 -4.16 -8.70
CA ALA A 33 -1.82 -4.66 -8.57
C ALA A 33 -2.49 -4.21 -7.26
N GLN A 34 -1.77 -4.21 -6.14
CA GLN A 34 -2.29 -3.71 -4.85
C GLN A 34 -2.51 -2.19 -4.92
N VAL A 35 -1.58 -1.44 -5.52
CA VAL A 35 -1.76 0.01 -5.71
C VAL A 35 -2.97 0.30 -6.59
N ALA A 36 -3.07 -0.35 -7.76
CA ALA A 36 -4.18 -0.16 -8.69
C ALA A 36 -5.54 -0.53 -8.06
N ALA A 37 -5.60 -1.62 -7.29
CA ALA A 37 -6.80 -2.03 -6.56
C ALA A 37 -7.24 -0.97 -5.54
N MET A 38 -6.29 -0.40 -4.78
CA MET A 38 -6.59 0.63 -3.79
C MET A 38 -7.04 1.95 -4.43
N VAL A 39 -6.34 2.39 -5.47
CA VAL A 39 -6.72 3.59 -6.23
C VAL A 39 -8.15 3.47 -6.76
N GLU A 40 -8.51 2.32 -7.30
CA GLU A 40 -9.84 2.08 -7.84
C GLU A 40 -10.91 1.96 -6.73
N ALA A 41 -10.57 1.34 -5.60
CA ALA A 41 -11.45 1.28 -4.43
C ALA A 41 -11.77 2.67 -3.88
N LEU A 42 -10.76 3.54 -3.77
CA LEU A 42 -10.94 4.94 -3.34
C LEU A 42 -11.86 5.71 -4.29
N ARG A 43 -11.68 5.54 -5.61
CA ARG A 43 -12.52 6.18 -6.63
C ARG A 43 -14.00 5.80 -6.50
N GLN A 44 -14.28 4.53 -6.27
CA GLN A 44 -15.66 4.02 -6.11
C GLN A 44 -16.23 4.30 -4.72
N ALA A 45 -15.38 4.46 -3.71
CA ALA A 45 -15.77 4.82 -2.37
C ALA A 45 -16.10 6.31 -2.22
N ALA A 46 -15.50 7.16 -3.06
CA ALA A 46 -15.64 8.61 -3.05
C ALA A 46 -17.10 9.05 -2.85
N PRO A 47 -17.39 9.91 -1.85
CA PRO A 47 -18.73 10.44 -1.64
C PRO A 47 -19.23 11.15 -2.90
N GLN A 48 -20.47 10.87 -3.30
CA GLN A 48 -21.14 11.66 -4.33
C GLN A 48 -21.74 12.88 -3.64
N THR A 49 -21.07 14.02 -3.78
CA THR A 49 -21.49 15.29 -3.18
C THR A 49 -22.68 15.92 -3.88
N GLY A 50 -22.99 15.49 -5.11
CA GLY A 50 -24.19 15.89 -5.86
C GLY A 50 -24.21 17.37 -6.27
N SER A 51 -23.21 18.16 -5.91
CA SER A 51 -23.09 19.56 -6.23
C SER A 51 -21.88 19.80 -7.13
N GLN A 52 -22.13 20.56 -8.21
CA GLN A 52 -21.07 21.15 -8.99
C GLN A 52 -20.38 22.20 -8.09
N ASN A 53 -19.06 22.09 -7.87
CA ASN A 53 -18.25 22.98 -7.01
C ASN A 53 -18.34 22.74 -5.49
N ASP A 54 -18.35 21.48 -5.05
CA ASP A 54 -18.18 21.07 -3.64
C ASP A 54 -16.78 21.36 -3.05
N GLY A 55 -15.84 21.88 -3.85
CA GLY A 55 -14.46 22.16 -3.45
C GLY A 55 -13.53 20.95 -3.54
N PHE A 56 -13.99 19.83 -4.11
CA PHE A 56 -13.21 18.62 -4.35
C PHE A 56 -13.02 18.38 -5.85
N TYR A 57 -11.90 17.75 -6.19
CA TYR A 57 -11.48 17.61 -7.59
C TYR A 57 -11.13 16.16 -7.92
N SER A 58 -11.35 15.83 -9.19
CA SER A 58 -11.29 14.51 -9.82
C SER A 58 -12.29 13.50 -9.25
N GLN A 59 -12.31 12.33 -9.88
CA GLN A 59 -13.07 11.17 -9.43
C GLN A 59 -12.68 10.66 -8.03
N TRP A 60 -11.56 11.12 -7.47
CA TRP A 60 -11.09 10.76 -6.13
C TRP A 60 -11.42 11.79 -5.04
N GLN A 61 -12.09 12.89 -5.39
CA GLN A 61 -12.56 13.89 -4.44
C GLN A 61 -11.41 14.44 -3.57
N VAL A 62 -10.37 14.97 -4.22
CA VAL A 62 -9.16 15.51 -3.56
C VAL A 62 -9.30 17.01 -3.37
N LYS A 63 -8.95 17.52 -2.19
CA LYS A 63 -8.96 18.96 -1.89
C LYS A 63 -7.77 19.70 -2.52
N PRO A 64 -7.91 20.98 -2.93
CA PRO A 64 -6.84 21.80 -3.50
C PRO A 64 -5.55 21.86 -2.66
N GLU A 65 -5.67 22.06 -1.35
CA GLU A 65 -4.52 22.18 -0.45
C GLU A 65 -3.71 20.88 -0.39
N THR A 66 -4.41 19.74 -0.43
CA THR A 66 -3.82 18.40 -0.48
C THR A 66 -3.16 18.16 -1.83
N LEU A 67 -3.85 18.51 -2.93
CA LEU A 67 -3.35 18.37 -4.29
C LEU A 67 -2.01 19.08 -4.50
N LYS A 68 -1.85 20.28 -3.96
CA LYS A 68 -0.60 21.05 -4.08
C LYS A 68 0.61 20.26 -3.57
N GLY A 69 0.51 19.72 -2.34
CA GLY A 69 1.56 18.90 -1.75
C GLY A 69 1.82 17.60 -2.53
N TRP A 70 0.74 16.93 -2.95
CA TRP A 70 0.84 15.66 -3.66
C TRP A 70 1.46 15.80 -5.04
N SER A 71 1.02 16.78 -5.82
CA SER A 71 1.57 17.06 -7.16
C SER A 71 3.05 17.45 -7.07
N LYS A 72 3.43 18.33 -6.13
CA LYS A 72 4.84 18.68 -5.92
C LYS A 72 5.70 17.45 -5.59
N TYR A 73 5.19 16.53 -4.77
CA TYR A 73 5.90 15.30 -4.43
C TYR A 73 6.04 14.36 -5.63
N CYS A 74 4.94 14.09 -6.35
CA CYS A 74 4.85 13.06 -7.39
C CYS A 74 5.32 13.52 -8.79
N LEU A 75 5.14 14.80 -9.12
CA LEU A 75 5.43 15.37 -10.44
C LEU A 75 6.58 16.38 -10.41
N LYS A 76 7.09 16.73 -9.23
CA LYS A 76 8.10 17.79 -9.04
C LYS A 76 7.61 19.18 -9.47
N LYS A 77 6.30 19.34 -9.64
CA LYS A 77 5.61 20.62 -9.91
C LYS A 77 4.24 20.61 -9.27
N GLU A 78 3.73 21.79 -8.95
CA GLU A 78 2.38 21.94 -8.42
C GLU A 78 1.37 21.96 -9.58
N LEU A 79 0.26 21.25 -9.40
CA LEU A 79 -0.88 21.32 -10.31
C LEU A 79 -1.95 22.25 -9.74
N THR A 80 -2.65 22.95 -10.63
CA THR A 80 -3.90 23.62 -10.27
C THR A 80 -5.04 22.60 -10.17
N PRO A 81 -6.11 22.89 -9.39
CA PRO A 81 -7.27 22.03 -9.34
C PRO A 81 -7.90 21.75 -10.72
N THR A 82 -7.95 22.77 -11.60
CA THR A 82 -8.45 22.63 -12.98
C THR A 82 -7.59 21.70 -13.83
N GLN A 83 -6.25 21.77 -13.71
CA GLN A 83 -5.36 20.85 -14.44
C GLN A 83 -5.55 19.40 -13.99
N PHE A 84 -5.83 19.20 -12.70
CA PHE A 84 -6.07 17.89 -12.11
C PHE A 84 -7.44 17.33 -12.52
N GLU A 85 -8.49 18.15 -12.47
CA GLU A 85 -9.85 17.79 -12.91
C GLU A 85 -9.87 17.38 -14.39
N ASN A 86 -9.26 18.20 -15.25
CA ASN A 86 -9.36 18.04 -16.70
C ASN A 86 -8.44 16.94 -17.25
N SER A 87 -7.64 16.27 -16.41
CA SER A 87 -6.74 15.21 -16.86
C SER A 87 -6.88 13.96 -15.98
N PRO A 88 -7.83 13.07 -16.28
CA PRO A 88 -8.03 11.82 -15.53
C PRO A 88 -6.77 10.95 -15.45
N VAL A 89 -5.94 10.95 -16.51
CA VAL A 89 -4.66 10.25 -16.54
C VAL A 89 -3.68 10.82 -15.52
N THR A 90 -3.52 12.15 -15.51
CA THR A 90 -2.65 12.84 -14.53
C THR A 90 -3.17 12.65 -13.11
N ALA A 91 -4.50 12.73 -12.92
CA ALA A 91 -5.13 12.52 -11.63
C ALA A 91 -4.84 11.12 -11.09
N ARG A 92 -5.07 10.09 -11.92
CA ARG A 92 -4.77 8.70 -11.58
C ARG A 92 -3.30 8.49 -11.26
N TYR A 93 -2.38 9.12 -12.00
CA TYR A 93 -0.94 9.05 -11.71
C TYR A 93 -0.59 9.60 -10.33
N VAL A 94 -1.03 10.82 -10.01
CA VAL A 94 -0.75 11.47 -8.72
C VAL A 94 -1.36 10.66 -7.57
N VAL A 95 -2.60 10.22 -7.70
CA VAL A 95 -3.26 9.38 -6.68
C VAL A 95 -2.51 8.06 -6.51
N SER A 96 -2.14 7.38 -7.60
CA SER A 96 -1.37 6.11 -7.52
C SER A 96 -0.02 6.28 -6.83
N CYS A 97 0.69 7.37 -7.13
CA CYS A 97 1.97 7.71 -6.49
C CYS A 97 1.82 7.87 -4.97
N ILE A 98 0.81 8.63 -4.52
CA ILE A 98 0.55 8.83 -3.09
C ILE A 98 0.05 7.55 -2.44
N THR A 99 -0.90 6.84 -3.05
CA THR A 99 -1.39 5.55 -2.53
C THR A 99 -0.25 4.54 -2.35
N ARG A 100 0.70 4.46 -3.29
CA ARG A 100 1.89 3.61 -3.13
C ARG A 100 2.73 4.03 -1.93
N ARG A 101 2.95 5.33 -1.73
CA ARG A 101 3.69 5.87 -0.57
C ARG A 101 3.01 5.46 0.73
N GLU A 102 1.71 5.73 0.87
CA GLU A 102 0.95 5.43 2.09
C GLU A 102 0.86 3.93 2.36
N LEU A 103 0.60 3.12 1.33
CA LEU A 103 0.52 1.67 1.52
C LEU A 103 1.88 1.09 1.93
N ASN A 104 3.00 1.50 1.33
CA ASN A 104 4.31 1.05 1.78
C ASN A 104 4.54 1.37 3.27
N GLN A 105 4.19 2.58 3.70
CA GLN A 105 4.28 2.95 5.12
C GLN A 105 3.39 2.08 6.01
N GLN A 106 2.15 1.83 5.59
CA GLN A 106 1.22 1.04 6.38
C GLN A 106 1.54 -0.45 6.40
N PHE A 107 2.04 -1.04 5.32
CA PHE A 107 2.52 -2.42 5.33
C PHE A 107 3.66 -2.60 6.33
N LEU A 108 4.59 -1.65 6.41
CA LEU A 108 5.64 -1.67 7.44
C LEU A 108 5.05 -1.56 8.85
N ALA A 109 4.13 -0.61 9.06
CA ALA A 109 3.50 -0.40 10.38
C ALA A 109 2.62 -1.58 10.84
N THR A 110 2.05 -2.34 9.91
CA THR A 110 1.14 -3.46 10.20
C THR A 110 1.80 -4.83 10.08
N LYS A 111 3.13 -4.91 10.01
CA LYS A 111 3.90 -6.15 9.86
C LYS A 111 3.43 -6.98 8.64
N ASN A 112 3.27 -6.29 7.51
CA ASN A 112 2.81 -6.80 6.23
C ASN A 112 1.36 -7.35 6.22
N ASN A 113 0.53 -6.98 7.19
CA ASN A 113 -0.89 -7.30 7.14
C ASN A 113 -1.60 -6.38 6.14
N GLU A 114 -1.90 -6.91 4.95
CA GLU A 114 -2.53 -6.19 3.84
C GLU A 114 -3.90 -5.60 4.23
N THR A 115 -4.76 -6.37 4.89
CA THR A 115 -6.08 -5.88 5.34
C THR A 115 -5.95 -4.71 6.30
N ALA A 116 -5.04 -4.81 7.29
CA ALA A 116 -4.79 -3.73 8.23
C ALA A 116 -4.19 -2.50 7.54
N ALA A 117 -3.28 -2.70 6.58
CA ALA A 117 -2.67 -1.62 5.82
C ALA A 117 -3.69 -0.87 4.95
N VAL A 118 -4.54 -1.60 4.24
CA VAL A 118 -5.64 -1.03 3.42
C VAL A 118 -6.62 -0.24 4.29
N ARG A 119 -7.00 -0.76 5.47
CA ARG A 119 -7.84 -0.03 6.42
C ARG A 119 -7.17 1.25 6.92
N GLY A 120 -5.89 1.19 7.25
CA GLY A 120 -5.11 2.35 7.67
C GLY A 120 -5.07 3.44 6.60
N VAL A 121 -4.76 3.08 5.35
CA VAL A 121 -4.74 4.03 4.23
C VAL A 121 -6.13 4.58 3.92
N ALA A 122 -7.19 3.76 4.01
CA ALA A 122 -8.57 4.24 3.84
C ALA A 122 -8.95 5.26 4.93
N CYS A 123 -8.56 5.02 6.18
CA CYS A 123 -8.78 5.94 7.28
C CYS A 123 -8.02 7.26 7.06
N TRP A 124 -6.76 7.17 6.65
CA TRP A 124 -5.94 8.33 6.35
C TRP A 124 -6.49 9.15 5.17
N TRP A 125 -6.99 8.48 4.14
CA TRP A 125 -7.60 9.15 3.00
C TRP A 125 -8.77 10.05 3.43
N MET A 126 -9.60 9.55 4.35
CA MET A 126 -10.79 10.27 4.81
C MET A 126 -10.48 11.35 5.86
N THR A 127 -9.48 11.13 6.72
CA THR A 127 -9.29 11.91 7.95
C THR A 127 -7.92 12.56 8.12
N GLY A 128 -6.93 12.15 7.32
CA GLY A 128 -5.52 12.47 7.53
C GLY A 128 -4.83 11.66 8.64
N SER A 129 -5.54 10.75 9.32
CA SER A 129 -5.00 9.85 10.35
C SER A 129 -5.15 8.39 9.96
N TYR A 130 -4.16 7.55 10.27
CA TYR A 130 -4.24 6.10 10.03
C TYR A 130 -5.13 5.33 11.01
N LYS A 131 -5.60 6.00 12.08
CA LYS A 131 -6.38 5.42 13.18
C LYS A 131 -7.56 6.31 13.54
N GLY A 132 -8.53 5.77 14.28
CA GLY A 132 -9.71 6.51 14.74
C GLY A 132 -10.91 6.42 13.78
N CYS A 133 -10.88 5.49 12.83
CA CYS A 133 -11.99 5.21 11.91
C CYS A 133 -12.71 3.90 12.28
N ASP A 134 -12.90 3.66 13.57
CA ASP A 134 -13.51 2.41 14.09
C ASP A 134 -14.99 2.58 14.44
N SER A 135 -15.55 3.80 14.32
CA SER A 135 -16.98 4.08 14.50
C SER A 135 -17.54 5.11 13.52
N GLY A 136 -18.87 5.22 13.46
CA GLY A 136 -19.57 6.26 12.70
C GLY A 136 -19.34 6.21 11.19
N PHE A 137 -19.43 7.38 10.56
CA PHE A 137 -19.29 7.53 9.10
C PHE A 137 -17.93 7.05 8.58
N THR A 138 -16.85 7.32 9.31
CA THR A 138 -15.48 6.96 8.89
C THR A 138 -15.27 5.44 8.91
N ALA A 139 -15.85 4.70 9.86
CA ALA A 139 -15.84 3.24 9.84
C ALA A 139 -16.59 2.66 8.64
N THR A 140 -17.78 3.20 8.33
CA THR A 140 -18.55 2.80 7.15
C THR A 140 -17.77 3.05 5.86
N TYR A 141 -17.10 4.21 5.75
CA TYR A 141 -16.24 4.52 4.62
C TYR A 141 -15.06 3.54 4.51
N VAL A 142 -14.33 3.29 5.59
CA VAL A 142 -13.20 2.34 5.62
C VAL A 142 -13.64 0.94 5.21
N GLN A 143 -14.79 0.48 5.71
CA GLN A 143 -15.33 -0.82 5.34
C GLN A 143 -15.73 -0.89 3.86
N LYS A 144 -16.34 0.18 3.33
CA LYS A 144 -16.66 0.28 1.89
C LYS A 144 -15.39 0.18 1.04
N VAL A 145 -14.33 0.93 1.38
CA VAL A 145 -13.04 0.87 0.66
C VAL A 145 -12.44 -0.53 0.74
N LEU A 146 -12.42 -1.17 1.90
CA LEU A 146 -11.87 -2.51 2.07
C LEU A 146 -12.61 -3.54 1.20
N ASN A 147 -13.94 -3.50 1.19
CA ASN A 147 -14.75 -4.39 0.36
C ASN A 147 -14.46 -4.19 -1.14
N LEU A 148 -14.42 -2.94 -1.59
CA LEU A 148 -14.10 -2.60 -2.99
C LEU A 148 -12.68 -3.02 -3.38
N TYR A 149 -11.72 -2.84 -2.47
CA TYR A 149 -10.34 -3.26 -2.67
C TYR A 149 -10.26 -4.78 -2.88
N GLN A 150 -10.89 -5.55 -2.01
CA GLN A 150 -10.94 -7.02 -2.13
C GLN A 150 -11.60 -7.45 -3.45
N GLN A 151 -12.70 -6.78 -3.85
CA GLN A 151 -13.32 -7.02 -5.15
C GLN A 151 -12.36 -6.76 -6.32
N GLN A 152 -11.55 -5.69 -6.27
CA GLN A 152 -10.55 -5.44 -7.31
C GLN A 152 -9.44 -6.50 -7.30
N ARG A 153 -9.01 -6.96 -6.12
CA ARG A 153 -7.96 -7.99 -5.98
C ARG A 153 -8.40 -9.36 -6.48
N SER A 154 -9.70 -9.66 -6.42
CA SER A 154 -10.25 -10.92 -6.93
C SER A 154 -10.46 -10.94 -8.45
N LYS A 155 -10.30 -9.80 -9.15
CA LYS A 155 -10.42 -9.77 -10.61
C LYS A 155 -9.21 -10.43 -11.27
N PRO A 156 -9.42 -11.34 -12.25
CA PRO A 156 -8.32 -11.92 -13.01
C PRO A 156 -7.50 -10.84 -13.72
N ALA A 157 -6.16 -10.96 -13.71
CA ALA A 157 -5.25 -9.97 -14.31
C ALA A 157 -5.51 -9.68 -15.81
N ALA A 158 -6.18 -10.61 -16.52
CA ALA A 158 -6.57 -10.46 -17.92
C ALA A 158 -7.58 -9.32 -18.19
N SER A 159 -8.31 -8.83 -17.17
CA SER A 159 -9.28 -7.73 -17.35
C SER A 159 -8.68 -6.32 -17.21
N LEU A 160 -7.38 -6.20 -16.92
CA LEU A 160 -6.70 -4.91 -16.67
C LEU A 160 -5.77 -4.47 -17.81
N SER A 161 -5.74 -5.20 -18.93
CA SER A 161 -4.97 -4.79 -20.10
C SER A 161 -5.71 -3.66 -20.83
N PRO A 162 -5.09 -2.48 -21.05
CA PRO A 162 -5.65 -1.51 -21.97
C PRO A 162 -5.57 -2.13 -23.36
N ARG A 163 -6.72 -2.31 -23.99
CA ARG A 163 -6.80 -2.65 -25.40
C ARG A 163 -6.13 -1.50 -26.15
N SER A 164 -4.90 -1.77 -26.62
CA SER A 164 -4.07 -0.92 -27.48
C SER A 164 -4.78 -0.52 -28.75
#